data_AF-A0A955H6K5-F1
#
_entry.id   AF-A0A955H6K5-F1
#
_cell.length_a   1.000
_cell.length_b   1.000
_cell.length_c   1.000
_cell.angle_alpha   90.00
_cell.angle_beta   90.00
_cell.angle_gamma   90.00
#
_symmetry.space_group_name_H-M   'P 1'
#
loop_
_entity.id
_entity.type
_entity.pdbx_description
1 polymer ?
#
loop_
_entity_poly.entity_id
_entity_poly.type
_entity_poly.pdbx_seq_one_letter_code
_entity_poly.pdbx_strand_id
1 'polypeptide(L)'
;MEPVTYVASTTAADASVVPSFGFDIFAVIGGMFGGAGSLSGGGILGFFSSLWTVFVVLSYLVTIILVVLYVFASVRRSLYSDLITQELRDAEQLYDEQFRGNARNSRLQDVITHSTSDNPNDWRLAIIEADIILDDILKKRGYVGNSLGERLKGISSNQLATINDAWEAHIVRNKIAHQGADFVLTKRIVEETIARYKRVFNEFGVS
;
A
#
# COMPACT_ATOMS: atom_id res chain seq x y z
N MET A 1 57.66 70.59 -9.30
CA MET A 1 56.47 69.82 -8.88
C MET A 1 56.27 68.74 -9.91
N GLU A 2 56.67 67.52 -9.59
CA GLU A 2 56.51 66.32 -10.42
C GLU A 2 55.45 65.44 -9.74
N PRO A 3 54.45 64.90 -10.46
CA PRO A 3 53.34 64.16 -9.86
C PRO A 3 53.74 62.71 -9.50
N VAL A 4 53.29 62.26 -8.33
CA VAL A 4 53.48 60.92 -7.79
C VAL A 4 52.55 59.94 -8.53
N THR A 5 53.12 58.98 -9.27
CA THR A 5 52.39 57.86 -9.85
C THR A 5 52.37 56.68 -8.87
N TYR A 6 51.19 56.33 -8.37
CA TYR A 6 50.96 55.13 -7.58
C TYR A 6 50.86 53.91 -8.50
N VAL A 7 51.73 52.92 -8.29
CA VAL A 7 51.68 51.64 -9.01
C VAL A 7 50.85 50.66 -8.18
N ALA A 8 49.68 50.28 -8.67
CA ALA A 8 48.83 49.30 -8.00
C ALA A 8 49.47 47.90 -8.08
N SER A 9 49.73 47.30 -6.91
CA SER A 9 50.15 45.90 -6.77
C SER A 9 49.00 44.98 -7.19
N THR A 10 49.13 44.30 -8.32
CA THR A 10 48.20 43.24 -8.71
C THR A 10 48.64 41.95 -8.04
N THR A 11 48.15 41.72 -6.83
CA THR A 11 48.14 40.37 -6.25
C THR A 11 47.22 39.53 -7.13
N ALA A 12 47.79 38.64 -7.94
CA ALA A 12 47.03 37.65 -8.69
C ALA A 12 46.27 36.79 -7.68
N ALA A 13 44.95 36.86 -7.72
CA ALA A 13 44.09 35.96 -6.98
C ALA A 13 44.39 34.54 -7.46
N ASP A 14 44.93 33.74 -6.56
CA ASP A 14 45.05 32.30 -6.67
C ASP A 14 43.65 31.74 -6.89
N ALA A 15 43.30 31.47 -8.15
CA ALA A 15 42.07 30.81 -8.52
C ALA A 15 42.23 29.34 -8.14
N SER A 16 41.94 29.04 -6.89
CA SER A 16 41.82 27.67 -6.39
C SER A 16 40.88 26.92 -7.31
N VAL A 17 41.45 25.96 -8.04
CA VAL A 17 40.73 25.01 -8.88
C VAL A 17 39.72 24.32 -7.98
N VAL A 18 38.45 24.70 -8.11
CA VAL A 18 37.36 24.01 -7.42
C VAL A 18 37.36 22.59 -7.99
N PRO A 19 37.66 21.54 -7.21
CA PRO A 19 37.57 20.19 -7.73
C PRO A 19 36.11 19.93 -8.06
N SER A 20 35.77 19.92 -9.34
CA SER A 20 34.43 19.63 -9.83
C SER A 20 34.17 18.14 -9.62
N PHE A 21 33.66 17.77 -8.45
CA PHE A 21 33.04 16.47 -8.22
C PHE A 21 31.66 16.46 -8.89
N GLY A 22 31.66 16.50 -10.22
CA GLY A 22 30.47 16.47 -11.05
C GLY A 22 30.78 15.64 -12.29
N PHE A 23 29.94 14.65 -12.56
CA PHE A 23 30.04 13.85 -13.77
C PHE A 23 29.76 14.76 -14.97
N ASP A 24 30.79 15.08 -15.75
CA ASP A 24 30.70 15.97 -16.92
C ASP A 24 30.16 15.19 -18.13
N ILE A 25 28.84 15.25 -18.29
CA ILE A 25 28.10 14.61 -19.38
C ILE A 25 28.56 15.13 -20.75
N PHE A 26 29.07 16.37 -20.85
CA PHE A 26 29.49 16.95 -22.13
C PHE A 26 30.88 16.48 -22.57
N ALA A 27 31.83 16.36 -21.65
CA ALA A 27 33.14 15.76 -21.92
C ALA A 27 33.03 14.29 -22.38
N VAL A 28 32.07 13.58 -21.79
CA VAL A 28 31.69 12.20 -22.12
C VAL A 28 31.16 12.07 -23.57
N ILE A 29 30.23 12.94 -23.97
CA ILE A 29 29.64 12.91 -25.32
C ILE A 29 30.69 13.30 -26.38
N GLY A 30 31.57 14.25 -26.06
CA GLY A 30 32.66 14.66 -26.94
C GLY A 30 33.71 13.56 -27.18
N GLY A 31 34.01 12.75 -26.15
CA GLY A 31 34.94 11.62 -26.26
C GLY A 31 34.42 10.46 -27.10
N MET A 32 33.12 10.18 -27.07
CA MET A 32 32.50 9.09 -27.85
C MET A 32 32.51 9.32 -29.37
N PHE A 33 32.50 10.58 -29.83
CA PHE A 33 32.46 10.91 -31.26
C PHE A 33 33.86 11.12 -31.90
N GLY A 34 34.94 11.16 -31.12
CA GLY A 34 36.29 11.54 -31.59
C GLY A 34 37.32 10.41 -31.77
N GLY A 35 37.03 9.17 -31.38
CA GLY A 35 38.04 8.10 -31.29
C GLY A 35 38.15 7.18 -32.51
N ALA A 36 38.97 7.53 -33.50
CA ALA A 36 39.41 6.59 -34.54
C ALA A 36 40.46 5.61 -33.98
N GLY A 37 40.27 4.31 -34.24
CA GLY A 37 40.94 3.21 -33.56
C GLY A 37 42.47 3.12 -33.71
N SER A 38 43.14 2.84 -32.59
CA SER A 38 44.51 2.32 -32.54
C SER A 38 44.62 1.25 -31.46
N LEU A 39 45.01 0.03 -31.85
CA LEU A 39 45.16 -1.16 -30.99
C LEU A 39 46.47 -1.08 -30.17
N SER A 40 46.53 -0.13 -29.24
CA SER A 40 47.56 -0.04 -28.19
C SER A 40 46.92 -0.25 -26.80
N GLY A 41 47.71 -0.58 -25.78
CA GLY A 41 47.21 -0.76 -24.41
C GLY A 41 46.40 0.44 -23.88
N GLY A 42 46.74 1.66 -24.30
CA GLY A 42 45.96 2.87 -24.00
C GLY A 42 44.64 2.95 -24.76
N GLY A 43 44.57 2.42 -25.98
CA GLY A 43 43.33 2.32 -26.77
C GLY A 43 42.31 1.35 -26.17
N ILE A 44 42.78 0.24 -25.58
CA ILE A 44 41.91 -0.72 -24.87
C ILE A 44 41.29 -0.05 -23.64
N LEU A 45 42.08 0.66 -22.83
CA LEU A 45 41.58 1.40 -21.66
C LEU A 45 40.58 2.51 -22.05
N GLY A 46 40.83 3.23 -23.15
CA GLY A 46 39.90 4.23 -23.68
C GLY A 46 38.56 3.64 -24.16
N PHE A 47 38.60 2.45 -24.79
CA PHE A 47 37.41 1.72 -25.18
C PHE A 47 36.57 1.29 -23.96
N PHE A 48 37.22 0.73 -22.92
CA PHE A 48 36.54 0.37 -21.67
C PHE A 48 35.91 1.58 -20.97
N SER A 49 36.62 2.71 -20.95
CA SER A 49 36.10 3.96 -20.38
C SER A 49 34.85 4.46 -21.13
N SER A 50 34.87 4.37 -22.46
CA SER A 50 33.72 4.75 -23.30
C SER A 50 32.52 3.82 -23.06
N LEU A 51 32.73 2.51 -22.97
CA LEU A 51 31.69 1.53 -22.64
C LEU A 51 31.09 1.77 -21.25
N TRP A 52 31.93 2.00 -20.24
CA TRP A 52 31.50 2.31 -18.87
C TRP A 52 30.59 3.53 -18.84
N THR A 53 30.94 4.54 -19.61
CA THR A 53 30.21 5.80 -19.67
C THR A 53 28.83 5.65 -20.33
N VAL A 54 28.75 4.92 -21.45
CA VAL A 54 27.46 4.58 -22.09
C VAL A 54 26.58 3.80 -21.11
N PHE A 55 27.16 2.86 -20.37
CA PHE A 55 26.45 2.08 -19.37
C PHE A 55 25.89 2.96 -18.23
N VAL A 56 26.66 3.92 -17.73
CA VAL A 56 26.22 4.86 -16.69
C VAL A 56 25.06 5.73 -17.20
N VAL A 57 25.17 6.29 -18.41
CA VAL A 57 24.10 7.09 -19.02
C VAL A 57 22.82 6.27 -19.22
N LEU A 58 22.96 5.03 -19.72
CA LEU A 58 21.83 4.11 -19.87
C LEU A 58 21.18 3.78 -18.53
N SER A 59 22.00 3.55 -17.49
CA SER A 59 21.51 3.26 -16.14
C SER A 59 20.67 4.41 -15.59
N TYR A 60 21.12 5.66 -15.75
CA TYR A 60 20.33 6.83 -15.35
C TYR A 60 19.01 6.94 -16.11
N LEU A 61 18.99 6.67 -17.41
CA LEU A 61 17.75 6.63 -18.20
C LEU A 61 16.77 5.57 -17.69
N VAL A 62 17.28 4.36 -17.40
CA VAL A 62 16.46 3.27 -16.84
C VAL A 62 15.90 3.66 -15.46
N THR A 63 16.70 4.28 -14.59
CA THR A 63 16.22 4.77 -13.29
C THR A 63 15.09 5.78 -13.44
N ILE A 64 15.22 6.76 -14.36
CA ILE A 64 14.17 7.75 -14.62
C ILE A 64 12.87 7.07 -15.09
N ILE A 65 12.97 6.10 -16.00
CA ILE A 65 11.81 5.34 -16.49
C ILE A 65 11.14 4.59 -15.33
N LEU A 66 11.91 3.91 -14.47
CA LEU A 66 11.38 3.18 -13.32
C LEU A 66 10.71 4.11 -12.31
N VAL A 67 11.27 5.31 -12.06
CA VAL A 67 10.65 6.31 -11.18
C VAL A 67 9.32 6.79 -11.75
N VAL A 68 9.25 7.07 -13.05
CA VAL A 68 7.99 7.47 -13.71
C VAL A 68 6.94 6.35 -13.60
N LEU A 69 7.33 5.10 -13.86
CA LEU A 69 6.44 3.94 -13.71
C LEU A 69 5.98 3.75 -12.27
N TYR A 70 6.87 3.92 -11.30
CA TYR A 70 6.56 3.84 -9.88
C TYR A 70 5.54 4.92 -9.47
N VAL A 71 5.75 6.17 -9.88
CA VAL A 71 4.82 7.27 -9.61
C VAL A 71 3.48 7.00 -10.26
N PHE A 72 3.45 6.58 -11.53
CA PHE A 72 2.22 6.23 -12.23
C PHE A 72 1.47 5.10 -11.52
N ALA A 73 2.16 4.03 -11.13
CA ALA A 73 1.58 2.91 -10.40
C ALA A 73 1.09 3.32 -8.99
N SER A 74 1.82 4.19 -8.30
CA SER A 74 1.47 4.71 -6.97
C SER A 74 0.20 5.57 -7.02
N VAL A 75 0.13 6.51 -7.98
CA VAL A 75 -1.06 7.35 -8.20
C VAL A 75 -2.26 6.49 -8.61
N ARG A 76 -2.05 5.52 -9.51
CA ARG A 76 -3.08 4.55 -9.90
C ARG A 76 -3.59 3.83 -8.64
N ARG A 77 -2.71 3.25 -7.82
CA ARG A 77 -3.08 2.50 -6.61
C ARG A 77 -3.85 3.34 -5.60
N SER A 78 -3.45 4.59 -5.38
CA SER A 78 -4.17 5.53 -4.51
C SER A 78 -5.61 5.74 -4.96
N LEU A 79 -5.84 5.91 -6.27
CA LEU A 79 -7.18 6.15 -6.80
C LEU A 79 -8.15 4.96 -6.63
N TYR A 80 -7.66 3.73 -6.83
CA TYR A 80 -8.48 2.52 -6.67
C TYR A 80 -8.81 2.25 -5.20
N SER A 81 -7.89 2.57 -4.29
CA SER A 81 -8.11 2.37 -2.85
C SER A 81 -9.25 3.24 -2.32
N ASP A 82 -9.30 4.51 -2.73
CA ASP A 82 -10.28 5.46 -2.21
C ASP A 82 -11.70 5.17 -2.71
N LEU A 83 -11.84 4.80 -3.99
CA LEU A 83 -13.13 4.43 -4.59
C LEU A 83 -13.74 3.20 -3.93
N ILE A 84 -12.94 2.13 -3.74
CA ILE A 84 -13.40 0.90 -3.10
C ILE A 84 -13.76 1.17 -1.63
N THR A 85 -12.97 2.00 -0.94
CA THR A 85 -13.23 2.33 0.47
C THR A 85 -14.51 3.16 0.62
N GLN A 86 -14.78 4.09 -0.29
CA GLN A 86 -16.03 4.86 -0.29
C GLN A 86 -17.23 3.97 -0.59
N GLU A 87 -17.17 3.14 -1.64
CA GLU A 87 -18.23 2.20 -1.97
C GLU A 87 -18.54 1.27 -0.78
N LEU A 88 -17.52 0.77 -0.09
CA LEU A 88 -17.69 -0.07 1.10
C LEU A 88 -18.31 0.69 2.28
N ARG A 89 -17.92 1.95 2.51
CA ARG A 89 -18.47 2.80 3.59
C ARG A 89 -19.92 3.18 3.33
N ASP A 90 -20.24 3.54 2.09
CA ASP A 90 -21.60 3.90 1.69
C ASP A 90 -22.51 2.66 1.75
N ALA A 91 -22.00 1.49 1.35
CA ALA A 91 -22.70 0.22 1.53
C ALA A 91 -22.92 -0.11 3.01
N GLU A 92 -21.92 0.10 3.87
CA GLU A 92 -22.04 -0.08 5.32
C GLU A 92 -23.12 0.85 5.92
N GLN A 93 -23.15 2.12 5.51
CA GLN A 93 -24.14 3.10 5.99
C GLN A 93 -25.55 2.81 5.49
N LEU A 94 -25.73 2.55 4.20
CA LEU A 94 -27.03 2.20 3.61
C LEU A 94 -27.60 0.93 4.26
N TYR A 95 -26.73 -0.05 4.53
CA TYR A 95 -27.11 -1.26 5.23
C TYR A 95 -27.52 -0.98 6.69
N ASP A 96 -26.73 -0.21 7.44
CA ASP A 96 -27.09 0.13 8.81
C ASP A 96 -28.40 0.93 8.91
N GLU A 97 -28.66 1.84 7.96
CA GLU A 97 -29.93 2.57 7.89
C GLU A 97 -31.11 1.67 7.51
N GLN A 98 -30.95 0.81 6.50
CA GLN A 98 -32.02 -0.06 5.98
C GLN A 98 -32.39 -1.19 6.95
N PHE A 99 -31.45 -1.66 7.78
CA PHE A 99 -31.64 -2.83 8.63
C PHE A 99 -31.68 -2.54 10.14
N ARG A 100 -31.67 -1.26 10.56
CA ARG A 100 -31.99 -0.85 11.95
C ARG A 100 -33.42 -1.23 12.31
N GLY A 101 -33.59 -2.42 12.88
CA GLY A 101 -34.87 -2.91 13.43
C GLY A 101 -35.47 -4.13 12.72
N ASN A 102 -34.90 -4.60 11.61
CA ASN A 102 -35.37 -5.80 10.91
C ASN A 102 -34.99 -7.10 11.63
N ALA A 103 -35.80 -8.15 11.40
CA ALA A 103 -35.58 -9.47 11.98
C ALA A 103 -34.20 -10.02 11.59
N ARG A 104 -33.40 -10.43 12.58
CA ARG A 104 -32.02 -10.91 12.43
C ARG A 104 -31.85 -12.01 11.35
N ASN A 105 -32.88 -12.82 11.12
CA ASN A 105 -32.83 -13.87 10.10
C ASN A 105 -32.71 -13.32 8.68
N SER A 106 -33.27 -12.13 8.38
CA SER A 106 -33.08 -11.49 7.08
C SER A 106 -31.62 -11.11 6.87
N ARG A 107 -30.98 -10.50 7.89
CA ARG A 107 -29.59 -10.04 7.80
C ARG A 107 -28.60 -11.19 7.60
N LEU A 108 -28.84 -12.33 8.25
CA LEU A 108 -28.04 -13.55 8.07
C LEU A 108 -28.21 -14.17 6.67
N GLN A 109 -29.41 -14.07 6.09
CA GLN A 109 -29.66 -14.55 4.74
C GLN A 109 -28.89 -13.71 3.71
N ASP A 110 -28.80 -12.40 3.91
CA ASP A 110 -28.03 -11.50 3.04
C ASP A 110 -26.54 -11.84 3.07
N VAL A 111 -25.98 -12.04 4.28
CA VAL A 111 -24.59 -12.51 4.47
C VAL A 111 -24.33 -13.79 3.69
N ILE A 112 -25.24 -14.76 3.74
CA ILE A 112 -25.09 -16.02 3.01
C ILE A 112 -25.11 -15.76 1.50
N THR A 113 -26.08 -14.98 1.02
CA THR A 113 -26.21 -14.61 -0.40
C THR A 113 -24.92 -13.97 -0.92
N HIS A 114 -24.42 -12.94 -0.23
CA HIS A 114 -23.18 -12.25 -0.58
C HIS A 114 -21.96 -13.18 -0.53
N SER A 115 -21.88 -14.06 0.48
CA SER A 115 -20.76 -15.02 0.60
C SER A 115 -20.70 -16.06 -0.52
N THR A 116 -21.84 -16.38 -1.12
CA THR A 116 -21.97 -17.36 -2.22
C THR A 116 -21.82 -16.76 -3.61
N SER A 117 -21.76 -15.44 -3.73
CA SER A 117 -21.54 -14.73 -5.00
C SER A 117 -20.19 -15.09 -5.62
N ASP A 118 -20.01 -14.77 -6.91
CA ASP A 118 -18.73 -14.88 -7.61
C ASP A 118 -17.92 -13.57 -7.57
N ASN A 119 -18.49 -12.51 -6.99
CA ASN A 119 -17.86 -11.19 -6.88
C ASN A 119 -17.04 -11.04 -5.58
N PRO A 120 -15.74 -10.72 -5.65
CA PRO A 120 -14.92 -10.45 -4.46
C PRO A 120 -15.40 -9.28 -3.59
N ASN A 121 -16.12 -8.31 -4.14
CA ASN A 121 -16.69 -7.22 -3.36
C ASN A 121 -17.82 -7.71 -2.45
N ASP A 122 -18.70 -8.56 -2.96
CA ASP A 122 -19.78 -9.18 -2.18
C ASP A 122 -19.20 -10.03 -1.05
N TRP A 123 -18.08 -10.72 -1.27
CA TRP A 123 -17.40 -11.47 -0.21
C TRP A 123 -16.89 -10.58 0.93
N ARG A 124 -16.35 -9.40 0.60
CA ARG A 124 -15.92 -8.42 1.62
C ARG A 124 -17.13 -7.93 2.40
N LEU A 125 -18.21 -7.60 1.69
CA LEU A 125 -19.47 -7.15 2.28
C LEU A 125 -20.03 -8.20 3.25
N ALA A 126 -20.09 -9.47 2.84
CA ALA A 126 -20.59 -10.57 3.68
C ALA A 126 -19.84 -10.69 5.02
N ILE A 127 -18.51 -10.55 5.01
CA ILE A 127 -17.68 -10.63 6.22
C ILE A 127 -17.90 -9.41 7.12
N ILE A 128 -18.01 -8.22 6.54
CA ILE A 128 -18.29 -6.98 7.28
C ILE A 128 -19.67 -7.04 7.93
N GLU A 129 -20.69 -7.43 7.17
CA GLU A 129 -22.07 -7.61 7.67
C GLU A 129 -22.12 -8.63 8.80
N ALA A 130 -21.44 -9.77 8.67
CA ALA A 130 -21.36 -10.76 9.75
C ALA A 130 -20.71 -10.18 11.02
N ASP A 131 -19.65 -9.38 10.90
CA ASP A 131 -19.01 -8.72 12.03
C ASP A 131 -19.93 -7.71 12.73
N ILE A 132 -20.72 -6.95 11.97
CA ILE A 132 -21.73 -6.02 12.48
C ILE A 132 -22.82 -6.77 13.25
N ILE A 133 -23.32 -7.88 12.70
CA ILE A 133 -24.32 -8.73 13.38
C ILE A 133 -23.76 -9.25 14.71
N LEU A 134 -22.50 -9.70 14.72
CA LEU A 134 -21.84 -10.15 15.93
C LEU A 134 -21.76 -9.04 16.97
N ASP A 135 -21.30 -7.85 16.58
CA ASP A 135 -21.20 -6.71 17.49
C ASP A 135 -22.56 -6.36 18.08
N ASP A 136 -23.61 -6.26 17.26
CA ASP A 136 -24.99 -6.04 17.70
C ASP A 136 -25.50 -7.11 18.67
N ILE A 137 -25.16 -8.39 18.46
CA ILE A 137 -25.48 -9.46 19.40
C ILE A 137 -24.78 -9.21 20.74
N LEU A 138 -23.48 -8.91 20.73
CA LEU A 138 -22.72 -8.66 21.96
C LEU A 138 -23.20 -7.38 22.68
N LYS A 139 -23.58 -6.33 21.95
CA LYS A 139 -24.20 -5.12 22.52
C LYS A 139 -25.46 -5.46 23.28
N LYS A 140 -26.37 -6.23 22.66
CA LYS A 140 -27.63 -6.61 23.30
C LYS A 140 -27.46 -7.58 24.48
N ARG A 141 -26.37 -8.34 24.50
CA ARG A 141 -26.03 -9.23 25.62
C ARG A 141 -25.32 -8.51 26.79
N GLY A 142 -25.03 -7.21 26.64
CA GLY A 142 -24.47 -6.39 27.73
C GLY A 142 -22.94 -6.44 27.85
N TYR A 143 -22.22 -6.95 26.86
CA TYR A 143 -20.76 -6.92 26.88
C TYR A 143 -20.24 -5.48 26.73
N VAL A 144 -19.22 -5.13 27.52
CA VAL A 144 -18.66 -3.78 27.61
C VAL A 144 -17.48 -3.63 26.65
N GLY A 145 -17.39 -2.48 25.99
CA GLY A 145 -16.29 -2.12 25.09
C GLY A 145 -16.74 -1.13 24.01
N ASN A 146 -15.83 -0.26 23.59
CA ASN A 146 -16.09 0.75 22.57
C ASN A 146 -16.06 0.17 21.15
N SER A 147 -15.33 -0.94 20.97
CA SER A 147 -15.24 -1.69 19.72
C SER A 147 -15.58 -3.16 19.93
N LEU A 148 -15.88 -3.88 18.84
CA LEU A 148 -16.06 -5.33 18.87
C LEU A 148 -14.83 -6.03 19.45
N GLY A 149 -13.63 -5.63 19.03
CA GLY A 149 -12.38 -6.19 19.55
C GLY A 149 -12.19 -5.99 21.06
N GLU A 150 -12.57 -4.84 21.60
CA GLU A 150 -12.57 -4.60 23.05
C GLU A 150 -13.57 -5.49 23.78
N ARG A 151 -14.78 -5.64 23.23
CA ARG A 151 -15.81 -6.52 23.78
C ARG A 151 -15.32 -7.96 23.83
N LEU A 152 -14.77 -8.47 22.71
CA LEU A 152 -14.26 -9.83 22.62
C LEU A 152 -13.13 -10.10 23.62
N LYS A 153 -12.22 -9.14 23.85
CA LYS A 153 -11.17 -9.27 24.88
C LYS A 153 -11.71 -9.45 26.30
N GLY A 154 -12.89 -8.89 26.57
CA GLY A 154 -13.55 -9.00 27.88
C GLY A 154 -14.32 -10.30 28.08
N ILE A 155 -14.49 -11.12 27.03
CA ILE A 155 -15.25 -12.38 27.09
C ILE A 155 -14.30 -13.53 27.41
N SER A 156 -14.62 -14.29 28.45
CA SER A 156 -13.91 -15.52 28.77
C SER A 156 -14.47 -16.72 28.01
N SER A 157 -13.64 -17.75 27.78
CA SER A 157 -14.08 -19.00 27.15
C SER A 157 -15.18 -19.74 27.92
N ASN A 158 -15.37 -19.43 29.20
CA ASN A 158 -16.47 -19.96 30.01
C ASN A 158 -17.83 -19.31 29.68
N GLN A 159 -17.81 -18.11 29.10
CA GLN A 159 -19.02 -17.36 28.74
C GLN A 159 -19.41 -17.55 27.27
N LEU A 160 -18.43 -17.83 26.41
CA LEU A 160 -18.63 -18.11 24.99
C LEU A 160 -17.62 -19.17 24.55
N ALA A 161 -18.10 -20.37 24.27
CA ALA A 161 -17.26 -21.49 23.85
C ALA A 161 -16.60 -21.20 22.49
N THR A 162 -17.32 -20.50 21.61
CA THR A 162 -16.86 -20.09 20.27
C THR A 162 -16.07 -18.77 20.25
N ILE A 163 -15.57 -18.28 21.40
CA ILE A 163 -14.84 -17.00 21.46
C ILE A 163 -13.64 -16.94 20.51
N ASN A 164 -12.92 -18.06 20.33
CA ASN A 164 -11.80 -18.13 19.40
C ASN A 164 -12.27 -18.01 17.94
N ASP A 165 -13.43 -18.58 17.60
CA ASP A 165 -14.00 -18.44 16.26
C ASP A 165 -14.41 -17.00 15.98
N ALA A 166 -15.02 -16.33 16.96
CA ALA A 166 -15.36 -14.91 16.87
C ALA A 166 -14.11 -14.04 16.67
N TRP A 167 -13.04 -14.32 17.42
CA TRP A 167 -11.78 -13.59 17.34
C TRP A 167 -11.09 -13.75 15.98
N GLU A 168 -10.95 -15.00 15.50
CA GLU A 168 -10.33 -15.29 14.21
C GLU A 168 -11.12 -14.66 13.04
N ALA A 169 -12.45 -14.72 13.10
CA ALA A 169 -13.29 -14.10 12.09
C ALA A 169 -13.15 -12.56 12.10
N HIS A 170 -13.13 -11.95 13.28
CA HIS A 170 -12.91 -10.51 13.43
C HIS A 170 -11.54 -10.05 12.91
N ILE A 171 -10.49 -10.87 13.06
CA ILE A 171 -9.17 -10.59 12.47
C ILE A 171 -9.26 -10.50 10.94
N VAL A 172 -10.01 -11.39 10.29
CA VAL A 172 -10.20 -11.34 8.83
C VAL A 172 -10.92 -10.06 8.42
N ARG A 173 -11.98 -9.65 9.14
CA ARG A 173 -12.64 -8.36 8.91
C ARG A 173 -11.68 -7.19 9.09
N ASN A 174 -10.85 -7.20 10.13
CA ASN A 174 -9.86 -6.13 10.36
C ASN A 174 -8.79 -6.07 9.25
N LYS A 175 -8.39 -7.22 8.69
CA LYS A 175 -7.50 -7.24 7.52
C LYS A 175 -8.17 -6.58 6.31
N ILE A 176 -9.45 -6.86 6.06
CA ILE A 176 -10.22 -6.21 4.98
C ILE A 176 -10.25 -4.70 5.19
N ALA A 177 -10.50 -4.22 6.41
CA ALA A 177 -10.56 -2.79 6.71
C ALA A 177 -9.21 -2.07 6.55
N HIS A 178 -8.10 -2.69 6.98
CA HIS A 178 -6.78 -2.06 6.93
C HIS A 178 -6.06 -2.18 5.59
N GLN A 179 -6.27 -3.29 4.87
CA GLN A 179 -5.58 -3.58 3.62
C GLN A 179 -6.46 -3.31 2.39
N GLY A 180 -7.77 -3.13 2.57
CA GLY A 180 -8.70 -2.76 1.50
C GLY A 180 -8.58 -3.66 0.27
N ALA A 181 -8.25 -3.03 -0.87
CA ALA A 181 -8.07 -3.70 -2.16
C ALA A 181 -6.83 -4.60 -2.22
N ASP A 182 -5.82 -4.36 -1.38
CA ASP A 182 -4.57 -5.13 -1.37
C ASP A 182 -4.74 -6.51 -0.72
N PHE A 183 -5.79 -6.71 0.09
CA PHE A 183 -6.08 -8.02 0.67
C PHE A 183 -6.76 -8.92 -0.36
N VAL A 184 -6.04 -9.95 -0.79
CA VAL A 184 -6.55 -10.99 -1.68
C VAL A 184 -7.42 -11.95 -0.89
N LEU A 185 -8.72 -11.68 -0.92
CA LEU A 185 -9.73 -12.53 -0.31
C LEU A 185 -10.04 -13.70 -1.24
N THR A 186 -9.71 -14.92 -0.83
CA THR A 186 -10.02 -16.14 -1.59
C THR A 186 -11.32 -16.76 -1.11
N LYS A 187 -12.06 -17.43 -2.01
CA LYS A 187 -13.32 -18.11 -1.67
C LYS A 187 -13.19 -19.03 -0.45
N ARG A 188 -12.08 -19.77 -0.33
CA ARG A 188 -11.79 -20.62 0.83
C ARG A 188 -11.71 -19.83 2.14
N ILE A 189 -11.07 -18.65 2.13
CA ILE A 189 -10.98 -17.78 3.32
C ILE A 189 -12.37 -17.27 3.70
N VAL A 190 -13.19 -16.90 2.71
CA VAL A 190 -14.57 -16.43 2.93
C VAL A 190 -15.41 -17.55 3.57
N GLU A 191 -15.42 -18.74 2.97
CA GLU A 191 -16.18 -19.89 3.45
C GLU A 191 -15.78 -20.27 4.89
N GLU A 192 -14.47 -20.29 5.19
CA GLU A 192 -13.98 -20.58 6.54
C GLU A 192 -14.40 -19.49 7.54
N THR A 193 -14.30 -18.22 7.15
CA THR A 193 -14.65 -17.07 8.01
C THR A 193 -16.15 -17.05 8.30
N ILE A 194 -16.99 -17.26 7.28
CA ILE A 194 -18.44 -17.33 7.43
C ILE A 194 -18.84 -18.56 8.28
N ALA A 195 -18.16 -19.70 8.12
CA ALA A 195 -18.40 -20.86 8.96
C ALA A 195 -18.07 -20.59 10.44
N ARG A 196 -17.03 -19.80 10.74
CA ARG A 196 -16.71 -19.35 12.10
C ARG A 196 -17.84 -18.47 12.66
N TYR A 197 -18.27 -17.45 11.93
CA TYR A 197 -19.40 -16.61 12.34
C TYR A 197 -20.67 -17.44 12.60
N LYS A 198 -21.00 -18.39 11.71
CA LYS A 198 -22.16 -19.29 11.89
C LYS A 198 -22.09 -20.09 13.19
N ARG A 199 -20.92 -20.64 13.56
CA ARG A 199 -20.76 -21.35 14.84
C ARG A 199 -21.05 -20.44 16.03
N VAL A 200 -20.56 -19.21 15.98
CA VAL A 200 -20.79 -18.19 17.02
C VAL A 200 -22.26 -17.81 17.11
N PHE A 201 -22.92 -17.57 15.97
CA PHE A 201 -24.33 -17.21 15.93
C PHE A 201 -25.25 -18.35 16.43
N ASN A 202 -24.94 -19.59 16.07
CA ASN A 202 -25.63 -20.76 16.57
C ASN A 202 -25.57 -20.86 18.11
N GLU A 203 -24.41 -20.57 18.71
CA GLU A 203 -24.27 -20.54 20.17
C GLU A 203 -25.14 -19.44 20.82
N PHE A 204 -25.31 -18.31 20.14
CA PHE A 204 -26.22 -17.25 20.59
C PHE A 204 -27.70 -17.51 20.29
N GLY A 205 -28.05 -18.62 19.64
CA GLY A 205 -29.42 -18.96 19.22
C GLY A 205 -29.93 -18.11 18.04
N VAL A 206 -29.01 -17.64 17.19
CA VAL A 206 -29.31 -16.84 16.01
C VAL A 206 -28.93 -17.68 14.78
N SER A 207 -29.92 -18.20 14.06
CA SER A 207 -29.74 -19.11 12.92
C SER A 207 -30.81 -18.90 11.87
#